data_AF-A0A7S2HYV1-F1
#
_entry.id   AF-A0A7S2HYV1-F1
#
_cell.length_a   1.000
_cell.length_b   1.000
_cell.length_c   1.000
_cell.angle_alpha   90.00
_cell.angle_beta   90.00
_cell.angle_gamma   90.00
#
_symmetry.space_group_name_H-M   'P 1'
#
loop_
_entity.id
_entity.type
_entity.pdbx_description
1 polymer ?
#
loop_
_entity_poly.entity_id
_entity_poly.type
_entity_poly.pdbx_seq_one_letter_code
_entity_poly.pdbx_strand_id
1 'polypeptide(L)'
;AAAAEAPFAPTSPPTRDAGVVKREAELKRDALHVFRKLQAGSSLEEKGLLCREAVALYDDIANRVGVGMAAITSGRIVFCNALMSCGGLDELRELQDSNAPDAGALVERVVPIIFST
;
A
#
# COMPACT_ATOMS: atom_id res chain seq x y z
N ALA A 1 -3.78 -21.93 -51.51
CA ALA A 1 -4.25 -20.64 -50.96
C ALA A 1 -3.65 -20.48 -49.58
N ALA A 2 -2.69 -19.57 -49.41
CA ALA A 2 -2.07 -19.28 -48.13
C ALA A 2 -2.71 -17.99 -47.59
N ALA A 3 -3.43 -18.09 -46.49
CA ALA A 3 -3.93 -16.93 -45.76
C ALA A 3 -2.74 -16.30 -45.03
N ALA A 4 -2.37 -15.08 -45.41
CA ALA A 4 -1.37 -14.30 -44.69
C ALA A 4 -2.00 -13.80 -43.37
N GLU A 5 -1.46 -14.26 -42.24
CA GLU A 5 -1.71 -13.67 -40.93
C GLU A 5 -1.26 -12.20 -40.96
N ALA A 6 -2.19 -11.29 -40.64
CA ALA A 6 -1.87 -9.89 -40.47
C ALA A 6 -1.00 -9.70 -39.22
N PRO A 7 0.08 -8.90 -39.28
CA PRO A 7 0.96 -8.69 -38.14
C PRO A 7 0.20 -7.95 -37.02
N PHE A 8 0.17 -8.54 -35.82
CA PHE A 8 -0.27 -7.85 -34.61
C PHE A 8 0.61 -6.62 -34.41
N ALA A 9 0.04 -5.43 -34.64
CA ALA A 9 0.71 -4.18 -34.30
C ALA A 9 0.91 -4.13 -32.78
N PRO A 10 2.11 -3.73 -32.29
CA PRO A 10 2.32 -3.56 -30.85
C PRO A 10 1.39 -2.46 -30.36
N THR A 11 0.40 -2.82 -29.56
CA THR A 11 -0.43 -1.86 -28.84
C THR A 11 0.49 -1.06 -27.93
N SER A 12 0.53 0.26 -28.12
CA SER A 12 1.24 1.18 -27.24
C SER A 12 0.99 0.80 -25.78
N PRO A 13 2.02 0.81 -24.91
CA PRO A 13 1.85 0.42 -23.52
C PRO A 13 0.74 1.28 -22.90
N PRO A 14 -0.18 0.69 -22.13
CA PRO A 14 -1.29 1.43 -21.55
C PRO A 14 -0.75 2.58 -20.69
N THR A 15 -1.01 3.81 -21.11
CA THR A 15 -0.62 5.01 -20.37
C THR A 15 -1.49 5.06 -19.11
N ARG A 16 -0.86 4.92 -17.94
CA ARG A 16 -1.59 5.05 -16.66
C ARG A 16 -2.10 6.48 -16.52
N ASP A 17 -3.34 6.61 -16.04
CA ASP A 17 -3.95 7.91 -15.80
C ASP A 17 -3.07 8.77 -14.88
N ALA A 18 -2.69 9.96 -15.35
CA ALA A 18 -1.77 10.84 -14.64
C ALA A 18 -2.34 11.34 -13.30
N GLY A 19 -3.68 11.43 -13.18
CA GLY A 19 -4.36 11.77 -11.94
C GLY A 19 -4.23 10.66 -10.90
N VAL A 20 -4.39 9.40 -11.31
CA VAL A 20 -4.17 8.23 -10.45
C VAL A 20 -2.72 8.18 -9.96
N VAL A 21 -1.75 8.37 -10.85
CA VAL A 21 -0.31 8.37 -10.49
C VAL A 21 0.01 9.46 -9.46
N LYS A 22 -0.55 10.66 -9.61
CA LYS A 22 -0.35 11.74 -8.64
C LYS A 22 -0.94 11.38 -7.26
N ARG A 23 -2.17 10.86 -7.21
CA ARG A 23 -2.83 10.46 -5.96
C ARG A 23 -2.10 9.33 -5.26
N GLU A 24 -1.54 8.39 -6.02
CA GLU A 24 -0.68 7.33 -5.48
C GLU A 24 0.62 7.88 -4.90
N ALA A 25 1.23 8.88 -5.54
CA ALA A 25 2.43 9.52 -5.00
C ALA A 25 2.14 10.23 -3.67
N GLU A 26 0.98 10.88 -3.55
CA GLU A 26 0.51 11.49 -2.30
C GLU A 26 0.25 10.43 -1.22
N LEU A 27 -0.43 9.34 -1.57
CA LEU A 27 -0.64 8.19 -0.67
C LEU A 27 0.69 7.61 -0.20
N LYS A 28 1.65 7.43 -1.10
CA LYS A 28 3.00 6.92 -0.78
C LYS A 28 3.70 7.84 0.21
N ARG A 29 3.65 9.15 -0.02
CA ARG A 29 4.29 10.14 0.86
C ARG A 29 3.73 10.06 2.28
N ASP A 30 2.40 10.01 2.39
CA ASP A 30 1.74 9.99 3.69
C ASP A 30 1.98 8.65 4.41
N ALA A 31 1.91 7.52 3.69
CA ALA A 31 2.26 6.21 4.24
C ALA A 31 3.72 6.18 4.75
N LEU A 32 4.67 6.69 3.96
CA LEU A 32 6.07 6.80 4.39
C LEU A 32 6.24 7.69 5.63
N HIS A 33 5.45 8.75 5.76
CA HIS A 33 5.49 9.61 6.94
C HIS A 33 5.06 8.84 8.19
N VAL A 34 3.95 8.12 8.12
CA VAL A 34 3.44 7.31 9.23
C VAL A 34 4.43 6.20 9.60
N PHE A 35 4.95 5.45 8.63
CA PHE A 35 5.86 4.33 8.91
C PHE A 35 7.23 4.78 9.41
N ARG A 36 7.76 5.91 8.96
CA ARG A 36 8.99 6.47 9.53
C ARG A 36 8.79 6.92 10.97
N LYS A 37 7.63 7.52 11.28
CA LYS A 37 7.29 7.84 12.68
C LYS A 37 7.14 6.57 13.50
N LEU A 38 6.55 5.50 12.94
CA LEU A 38 6.39 4.23 13.64
C LEU A 38 7.76 3.64 14.03
N GLN A 39 8.69 3.64 13.09
CA GLN A 39 10.07 3.20 13.31
C GLN A 39 10.82 4.08 14.32
N ALA A 40 10.58 5.39 14.31
CA ALA A 40 11.20 6.33 15.25
C ALA A 40 10.52 6.38 16.63
N GLY A 41 9.31 5.82 16.74
CA GLY A 41 8.51 5.85 17.96
C GLY A 41 9.20 5.09 19.09
N SER A 42 9.27 5.70 20.26
CA SER A 42 10.01 5.13 21.41
C SER A 42 9.10 4.43 22.41
N SER A 43 7.79 4.69 22.36
CA SER A 43 6.81 4.09 23.26
C SER A 43 5.80 3.22 22.51
N LEU A 44 5.33 2.14 23.16
CA LEU A 44 4.27 1.28 22.63
C LEU A 44 2.96 2.05 22.40
N GLU A 45 2.65 3.04 23.23
CA GLU A 45 1.47 3.88 23.09
C GLU A 45 1.54 4.73 21.81
N GLU A 46 2.66 5.41 21.57
CA GLU A 46 2.89 6.19 20.35
C GLU A 46 2.85 5.30 19.10
N LYS A 47 3.53 4.15 19.15
CA LYS A 47 3.50 3.18 18.06
C LYS A 47 2.09 2.64 17.79
N GLY A 48 1.28 2.45 18.84
CA GLY A 48 -0.12 2.05 18.74
C GLY A 48 -0.98 3.12 18.04
N LEU A 49 -0.81 4.39 18.40
CA LEU A 49 -1.49 5.51 17.71
C LEU A 49 -1.11 5.58 16.23
N LEU A 50 0.16 5.39 15.91
CA LEU A 50 0.66 5.36 14.54
C LEU A 50 0.15 4.15 13.74
N CYS A 51 -0.02 3.00 14.38
CA CYS A 51 -0.68 1.84 13.76
C CYS A 51 -2.14 2.15 13.43
N ARG A 52 -2.87 2.78 14.35
CA ARG A 52 -4.24 3.21 14.09
C ARG A 52 -4.32 4.21 12.93
N GLU A 53 -3.38 5.16 12.87
CA GLU A 53 -3.26 6.10 11.75
C GLU A 53 -2.98 5.37 10.43
N ALA A 54 -2.11 4.36 10.44
CA ALA A 54 -1.82 3.52 9.27
C ALA A 54 -3.03 2.69 8.82
N VAL A 55 -3.82 2.13 9.75
CA VAL A 55 -5.08 1.42 9.45
C VAL A 55 -6.08 2.37 8.82
N ALA A 56 -6.29 3.56 9.41
CA ALA A 56 -7.19 4.56 8.86
C ALA A 56 -6.77 5.00 7.45
N LEU A 57 -5.47 5.21 7.24
CA LEU A 57 -4.91 5.54 5.93
C LEU A 57 -5.14 4.42 4.90
N TYR A 58 -5.01 3.15 5.32
CA TYR A 58 -5.25 2.00 4.47
C TYR A 58 -6.73 1.86 4.08
N ASP A 59 -7.64 2.01 5.05
CA ASP A 59 -9.07 1.91 4.83
C ASP A 59 -9.58 3.09 3.95
N ASP A 60 -8.91 4.25 3.98
CA ASP A 60 -9.23 5.42 3.15
C ASP A 60 -8.67 5.36 1.71
N ILE A 61 -7.87 4.34 1.35
CA ILE A 61 -7.24 4.26 0.01
C ILE A 61 -8.25 4.45 -1.12
N ALA A 62 -9.43 3.82 -1.04
CA ALA A 62 -10.44 3.91 -2.09
C ALA A 62 -10.94 5.34 -2.33
N ASN A 63 -11.01 6.17 -1.29
CA ASN A 63 -11.38 7.58 -1.43
C ASN A 63 -10.22 8.40 -2.01
N ARG A 64 -8.98 8.04 -1.68
CA ARG A 64 -7.78 8.78 -2.10
C ARG A 64 -7.39 8.55 -3.55
N VAL A 65 -7.36 7.30 -4.01
CA VAL A 65 -6.89 6.96 -5.37
C VAL A 65 -8.05 6.79 -6.36
N GLY A 66 -9.26 6.53 -5.86
CA GLY A 66 -10.49 6.35 -6.65
C GLY A 66 -11.14 4.99 -6.41
N VAL A 67 -12.42 4.89 -6.77
CA VAL A 67 -13.28 3.72 -6.49
C VAL A 67 -13.06 2.52 -7.43
N GLY A 68 -12.25 2.67 -8.48
CA GLY A 68 -11.98 1.59 -9.42
C GLY A 68 -11.08 0.52 -8.79
N MET A 69 -11.44 -0.76 -8.94
CA MET A 69 -10.70 -1.87 -8.32
C MET A 69 -9.21 -1.89 -8.68
N ALA A 70 -8.86 -1.51 -9.93
CA ALA A 70 -7.47 -1.37 -10.36
C ALA A 70 -6.73 -0.25 -9.61
N ALA A 71 -7.37 0.91 -9.41
CA ALA A 71 -6.79 2.01 -8.65
C ALA A 71 -6.62 1.64 -7.18
N ILE A 72 -7.64 1.02 -6.56
CA ILE A 72 -7.59 0.54 -5.17
C ILE A 72 -6.45 -0.46 -4.99
N THR A 73 -6.35 -1.44 -5.88
CA THR A 73 -5.29 -2.47 -5.82
C THR A 73 -3.92 -1.82 -5.96
N SER A 74 -3.75 -0.90 -6.91
CA SER A 74 -2.51 -0.15 -7.08
C SER A 74 -2.15 0.69 -5.85
N GLY A 75 -3.12 1.40 -5.26
CA GLY A 75 -2.93 2.17 -4.03
C GLY A 75 -2.51 1.29 -2.85
N ARG A 76 -3.13 0.11 -2.71
CA ARG A 76 -2.76 -0.90 -1.71
C ARG A 76 -1.33 -1.41 -1.89
N ILE A 77 -0.92 -1.68 -3.13
CA ILE A 77 0.46 -2.05 -3.45
C ILE A 77 1.44 -0.92 -3.09
N VAL A 78 1.10 0.32 -3.44
CA VAL A 78 1.93 1.50 -3.11
C VAL A 78 2.09 1.68 -1.60
N PHE A 79 1.01 1.49 -0.83
CA PHE A 79 1.04 1.51 0.62
C PHE A 79 1.92 0.40 1.19
N CYS A 80 1.79 -0.84 0.71
CA CYS A 80 2.61 -1.97 1.15
C CYS A 80 4.10 -1.77 0.80
N ASN A 81 4.39 -1.19 -0.37
CA ASN A 81 5.75 -0.84 -0.76
C ASN A 81 6.36 0.20 0.18
N ALA A 82 5.58 1.17 0.66
CA ALA A 82 6.02 2.14 1.65
C ALA A 82 6.32 1.46 3.00
N LEU A 83 5.46 0.53 3.44
CA LEU A 83 5.68 -0.26 4.66
C LEU A 83 6.99 -1.04 4.59
N MET A 84 7.21 -1.79 3.50
CA MET A 84 8.42 -2.60 3.31
C MET A 84 9.68 -1.74 3.24
N SER A 85 9.60 -0.56 2.59
CA SER A 85 10.74 0.37 2.49
C SER A 85 11.20 0.92 3.85
N CYS A 86 10.35 0.86 4.87
CA CYS A 86 10.64 1.31 6.23
C CYS A 86 10.95 0.18 7.21
N GLY A 87 11.00 -1.08 6.76
CA GLY A 87 11.08 -2.23 7.69
C GLY A 87 9.84 -2.38 8.59
N GLY A 88 8.71 -1.78 8.19
CA GLY A 88 7.54 -1.67 9.06
C GLY A 88 6.87 -3.00 9.39
N LEU A 89 7.15 -4.08 8.67
CA LEU A 89 6.64 -5.41 9.01
C LEU A 89 7.23 -5.95 10.32
N ASP A 90 8.50 -5.65 10.61
CA ASP A 90 9.15 -6.08 11.85
C ASP A 90 8.55 -5.31 13.03
N GLU A 91 8.40 -3.99 12.88
CA GLU A 91 7.73 -3.11 13.86
C GLU A 91 6.29 -3.56 14.15
N LEU A 92 5.54 -3.95 13.12
CA LEU A 92 4.17 -4.42 13.28
C LEU A 92 4.09 -5.78 14.00
N ARG A 93 5.07 -6.66 13.78
CA ARG A 93 5.16 -7.94 14.51
C ARG A 93 5.46 -7.72 15.99
N GLU A 94 6.40 -6.84 16.32
CA GLU A 94 6.70 -6.49 17.72
C GLU A 94 5.46 -5.93 18.46
N LEU A 95 4.67 -5.11 17.77
CA LEU A 95 3.44 -4.55 18.33
C LEU A 95 2.31 -5.58 18.44
N GLN A 96 2.23 -6.52 17.50
CA GLN A 96 1.29 -7.63 17.55
C GLN A 96 1.58 -8.54 18.75
N ASP A 97 2.86 -8.87 18.98
CA ASP A 97 3.30 -9.65 20.14
C ASP A 97 3.03 -8.90 21.46
N SER A 98 2.99 -7.57 21.41
CA SER A 98 2.61 -6.70 22.53
C SER A 98 1.09 -6.52 22.71
N ASN A 99 0.26 -7.30 22.02
CA ASN A 99 -1.21 -7.27 22.08
C ASN A 99 -1.85 -5.96 21.58
N ALA A 100 -1.21 -5.21 20.68
CA ALA A 100 -1.83 -4.05 20.05
C ALA A 100 -2.83 -4.48 18.96
N PRO A 101 -4.15 -4.28 19.14
CA PRO A 101 -5.16 -4.79 18.20
C PRO A 101 -5.05 -4.13 16.82
N ASP A 102 -4.65 -2.85 16.79
CA ASP A 102 -4.48 -2.07 15.56
C ASP A 102 -3.33 -2.61 14.68
N ALA A 103 -2.28 -3.18 15.30
CA ALA A 103 -1.16 -3.78 14.59
C ALA A 103 -1.56 -5.11 13.92
N GLY A 104 -2.26 -5.99 14.65
CA GLY A 104 -2.80 -7.24 14.09
C GLY A 104 -3.75 -6.97 12.92
N ALA A 105 -4.66 -6.00 13.08
CA ALA A 105 -5.58 -5.59 12.02
C ALA A 105 -4.87 -5.09 10.76
N LEU A 106 -3.75 -4.37 10.91
CA LEU A 106 -2.95 -3.91 9.77
C LEU A 106 -2.20 -5.07 9.10
N VAL A 107 -1.58 -5.97 9.90
CA VAL A 107 -0.87 -7.16 9.41
C VAL A 107 -1.79 -8.04 8.56
N GLU A 108 -3.00 -8.33 9.04
CA GLU A 108 -4.00 -9.14 8.31
C GLU A 108 -4.38 -8.54 6.96
N ARG A 109 -4.34 -7.21 6.83
CA ARG A 109 -4.63 -6.50 5.57
C ARG A 109 -3.45 -6.53 4.60
N VAL A 110 -2.23 -6.28 5.08
CA VAL A 110 -1.05 -6.06 4.22
C VAL A 110 -0.33 -7.35 3.84
N VAL A 111 -0.31 -8.36 4.71
CA VAL A 111 0.37 -9.65 4.46
C VAL A 111 -0.16 -10.33 3.19
N PRO A 112 -1.49 -10.48 2.98
CA PRO A 112 -1.99 -11.08 1.75
C PRO A 112 -1.53 -10.33 0.50
N ILE A 113 -1.41 -9.00 0.54
CA ILE A 113 -0.99 -8.21 -0.62
C ILE A 113 0.50 -8.38 -0.90
N ILE A 114 1.33 -8.33 0.13
CA ILE A 114 2.79 -8.45 0.00
C ILE A 114 3.20 -9.82 -0.54
N PHE A 115 2.50 -10.89 -0.16
CA PHE A 115 2.83 -12.27 -0.58
C PHE A 115 1.98 -12.80 -1.74
N SER A 116 1.03 -12.01 -2.27
CA SER A 116 0.25 -12.39 -3.47
C SER A 116 0.74 -11.74 -4.77
N THR A 117 1.77 -10.90 -4.70
CA THR A 117 2.43 -10.26 -5.85
C THR A 117 3.76 -10.91 -6.14
#